data_AF-A0A9E2Y3T7-F1
#
_entry.id   AF-A0A9E2Y3T7-F1
#
_cell.length_a   1.000
_cell.length_b   1.000
_cell.length_c   1.000
_cell.angle_alpha   90.00
_cell.angle_beta   90.00
_cell.angle_gamma   90.00
#
_symmetry.space_group_name_H-M   'P 1'
#
loop_
_entity.id
_entity.type
_entity.pdbx_description
1 polymer ?
#
loop_
_entity_poly.entity_id
_entity_poly.type
_entity_poly.pdbx_seq_one_letter_code
_entity_poly.pdbx_strand_id
1 'polypeptide(L)'
;MGRMPPRWNVEVDGIRWLPRMIEKARMRERGTLGAYLIGHSPVDAALLKRLNITTAAFVELVREQPDDIRVLVALRARRFDEAAVRRWSDTFPRRYALYITLWDLDEGYTLPKRWQRPLIACFHRVEGPVMQVFRRILRAP
;
A
#
# COMPACT_ATOMS: atom_id res chain seq x y z
N MET A 1 19.87 0.31 -0.78
CA MET A 1 18.63 -0.29 -0.25
C MET A 1 17.50 0.71 -0.46
N GLY A 2 16.47 0.37 -1.22
CA GLY A 2 15.31 1.26 -1.40
C GLY A 2 14.57 1.44 -0.09
N ARG A 3 14.10 2.66 0.18
CA ARG A 3 13.27 2.96 1.36
C ARG A 3 11.98 2.14 1.29
N MET A 4 11.69 1.37 2.33
CA MET A 4 10.40 0.68 2.47
C MET A 4 9.28 1.71 2.71
N PRO A 5 8.11 1.56 2.08
CA PRO A 5 6.99 2.45 2.38
C PRO A 5 6.54 2.27 3.84
N PRO A 6 5.90 3.29 4.44
CA PRO A 6 5.40 3.23 5.82
C PRO A 6 4.63 1.94 6.13
N ARG A 7 4.74 1.48 7.38
CA ARG A 7 3.97 0.33 7.87
C ARG A 7 2.46 0.61 7.75
N TRP A 8 1.68 -0.46 7.68
CA TRP A 8 0.22 -0.40 7.50
C TRP A 8 -0.53 0.46 8.53
N ASN A 9 0.00 0.60 9.74
CA ASN A 9 -0.61 1.33 10.86
C ASN A 9 -0.21 2.80 10.95
N VAL A 10 0.65 3.30 10.05
CA VAL A 10 0.96 4.72 9.97
C VAL A 10 -0.25 5.47 9.40
N GLU A 11 -0.55 6.60 10.01
CA GLU A 11 -1.77 7.37 9.76
C GLU A 11 -1.45 8.81 9.35
N VAL A 12 -2.31 9.36 8.50
CA VAL A 12 -2.45 10.80 8.33
C VAL A 12 -3.89 11.15 8.67
N ASP A 13 -4.09 11.97 9.70
CA ASP A 13 -5.42 12.38 10.19
C ASP A 13 -6.38 11.19 10.43
N GLY A 14 -5.88 10.12 11.06
CA GLY A 14 -6.66 8.92 11.38
C GLY A 14 -6.92 7.97 10.20
N ILE A 15 -6.38 8.26 8.99
CA ILE A 15 -6.51 7.40 7.82
C ILE A 15 -5.26 6.51 7.71
N ARG A 16 -5.41 5.24 8.09
CA ARG A 16 -4.42 4.17 7.90
C ARG A 16 -4.22 3.89 6.43
N TRP A 17 -3.06 3.32 6.10
CA TRP A 17 -2.66 2.93 4.74
C TRP A 17 -2.45 4.08 3.75
N LEU A 18 -3.06 5.25 3.95
CA LEU A 18 -2.88 6.39 3.07
C LEU A 18 -1.41 6.84 2.99
N PRO A 19 -0.65 7.03 4.09
CA PRO A 19 0.77 7.39 4.00
C PRO A 19 1.60 6.35 3.22
N ARG A 20 1.29 5.06 3.42
CA ARG A 20 1.92 3.97 2.67
C ARG A 20 1.64 4.06 1.18
N MET A 21 0.40 4.38 0.81
CA MET A 21 0.01 4.52 -0.59
C MET A 21 0.61 5.78 -1.24
N ILE A 22 0.73 6.87 -0.49
CA ILE A 22 1.42 8.09 -0.93
C ILE A 22 2.89 7.81 -1.21
N GLU A 23 3.59 7.13 -0.30
CA GLU A 23 5.01 6.81 -0.52
C GLU A 23 5.19 5.86 -1.71
N LYS A 24 4.29 4.87 -1.92
CA LYS A 24 4.30 4.05 -3.14
C LYS A 24 4.19 4.90 -4.41
N ALA A 25 3.31 5.92 -4.43
CA ALA A 25 3.18 6.81 -5.58
C ALA A 25 4.47 7.62 -5.79
N ARG A 26 5.06 8.18 -4.72
CA ARG A 26 6.34 8.91 -4.82
C ARG A 26 7.50 8.00 -5.24
N MET A 27 7.52 6.75 -4.79
CA MET A 27 8.50 5.75 -5.21
C MET A 27 8.36 5.39 -6.69
N ARG A 28 7.13 5.32 -7.23
CA ARG A 28 6.87 5.15 -8.67
C ARG A 28 7.51 6.29 -9.46
N GLU A 29 7.25 7.54 -9.07
CA GLU A 29 7.80 8.74 -9.73
C GLU A 29 9.34 8.76 -9.71
N ARG A 30 9.95 8.37 -8.59
CA ARG A 30 11.43 8.31 -8.47
C ARG A 30 12.06 7.06 -9.10
N GLY A 31 11.27 6.15 -9.70
CA GLY A 31 11.78 4.88 -10.24
C GLY A 31 12.30 3.90 -9.18
N THR A 32 11.88 4.04 -7.92
CA THR A 32 12.36 3.27 -6.76
C THR A 32 11.31 2.30 -6.18
N LEU A 33 10.17 2.11 -6.86
CA LEU A 33 9.08 1.25 -6.39
C LEU A 33 9.52 -0.22 -6.20
N GLY A 34 10.48 -0.70 -6.98
CA GLY A 34 11.08 -2.04 -6.81
C GLY A 34 10.06 -3.17 -6.96
N ALA A 35 9.90 -3.96 -5.90
CA ALA A 35 8.97 -5.11 -5.87
C ALA A 35 7.53 -4.72 -5.50
N TYR A 36 7.30 -3.50 -5.01
CA TYR A 36 5.97 -3.05 -4.63
C TYR A 36 5.09 -2.81 -5.85
N LEU A 37 3.78 -2.94 -5.66
CA LEU A 37 2.75 -2.52 -6.60
C LEU A 37 1.86 -1.46 -5.96
N ILE A 38 1.35 -0.54 -6.79
CA ILE A 38 0.36 0.46 -6.41
C ILE A 38 -0.95 0.20 -7.14
N GLY A 39 -2.07 0.21 -6.41
CA GLY A 39 -3.41 0.03 -6.99
C GLY A 39 -3.80 -1.41 -7.32
N HIS A 40 -2.88 -2.37 -7.18
CA HIS A 40 -3.13 -3.78 -7.48
C HIS A 40 -3.40 -4.64 -6.24
N SER A 41 -3.05 -4.17 -5.04
CA SER A 41 -3.38 -4.90 -3.82
C SER A 41 -4.85 -4.70 -3.46
N PRO A 42 -5.53 -5.70 -2.83
CA PRO A 42 -6.91 -5.54 -2.37
C PRO A 42 -7.10 -4.35 -1.42
N VAL A 43 -6.05 -3.94 -0.71
CA VAL A 43 -6.10 -2.77 0.20
C VAL A 43 -6.00 -1.46 -0.57
N ASP A 44 -5.07 -1.36 -1.52
CA ASP A 44 -4.96 -0.17 -2.38
C ASP A 44 -6.29 0.06 -3.14
N ALA A 45 -6.85 -1.01 -3.73
CA ALA A 45 -8.12 -0.95 -4.44
C ALA A 45 -9.29 -0.56 -3.50
N ALA A 46 -9.30 -1.06 -2.26
CA ALA A 46 -10.31 -0.72 -1.27
C ALA A 46 -10.24 0.75 -0.84
N LEU A 47 -9.04 1.31 -0.70
CA LEU A 47 -8.84 2.72 -0.37
C LEU A 47 -9.21 3.62 -1.55
N LEU A 48 -8.70 3.35 -2.76
CA LEU A 48 -9.01 4.09 -3.99
C LEU A 48 -10.51 4.17 -4.26
N LYS A 49 -11.22 3.04 -4.12
CA LYS A 49 -12.68 2.99 -4.28
C LYS A 49 -13.39 3.95 -3.33
N ARG A 50 -12.94 4.06 -2.08
CA ARG A 50 -13.56 4.96 -1.07
C ARG A 50 -13.19 6.41 -1.28
N LEU A 51 -11.97 6.68 -1.75
CA LEU A 51 -11.51 8.00 -2.16
C LEU A 51 -12.14 8.46 -3.50
N ASN A 52 -12.88 7.57 -4.19
CA ASN A 52 -13.48 7.82 -5.49
C ASN A 52 -12.45 8.37 -6.50
N ILE A 53 -11.33 7.66 -6.64
CA ILE A 53 -10.21 8.06 -7.49
C ILE A 53 -9.56 6.82 -8.12
N THR A 54 -9.12 6.95 -9.37
CA THR A 54 -8.36 5.89 -10.05
C THR A 54 -6.91 5.88 -9.55
N THR A 55 -6.20 4.78 -9.76
CA THR A 55 -4.76 4.70 -9.42
C THR A 55 -3.95 5.78 -10.13
N ALA A 56 -4.20 6.00 -11.43
CA ALA A 56 -3.50 7.02 -12.21
C ALA A 56 -3.76 8.43 -11.67
N ALA A 57 -5.03 8.79 -11.44
CA ALA A 57 -5.38 10.09 -10.88
C ALA A 57 -4.83 10.28 -9.45
N PHE A 58 -4.73 9.22 -8.65
CA PHE A 58 -4.09 9.28 -7.34
C PHE A 58 -2.58 9.55 -7.45
N VAL A 59 -1.89 8.89 -8.37
CA VAL A 59 -0.45 9.12 -8.60
C VAL A 59 -0.20 10.56 -9.05
N GLU A 60 -0.98 11.07 -10.01
CA GLU A 60 -0.88 12.46 -10.45
C GLU A 60 -1.14 13.44 -9.32
N LEU A 61 -2.20 13.22 -8.54
CA LEU A 61 -2.51 14.05 -7.37
C LEU A 61 -1.35 14.04 -6.36
N VAL A 62 -0.71 12.88 -6.10
CA VAL A 62 0.45 12.82 -5.21
C VAL A 62 1.66 13.56 -5.78
N ARG A 63 1.89 13.47 -7.09
CA ARG A 63 3.00 14.15 -7.79
C ARG A 63 2.94 15.66 -7.65
N GLU A 64 1.74 16.22 -7.63
CA GLU A 64 1.50 17.66 -7.51
C GLU A 64 1.63 18.21 -6.08
N GLN A 65 1.69 17.34 -5.05
CA GLN A 65 1.64 17.76 -3.66
C GLN A 65 2.95 17.48 -2.91
N PRO A 66 3.50 18.47 -2.16
CA PRO A 66 4.83 18.36 -1.57
C PRO A 66 4.89 17.35 -0.40
N ASP A 67 3.79 17.15 0.32
CA ASP A 67 3.73 16.33 1.53
C ASP A 67 2.36 15.61 1.70
N ASP A 68 2.29 14.70 2.67
CA ASP A 68 1.10 13.87 2.93
C ASP A 68 -0.12 14.68 3.38
N ILE A 69 0.09 15.80 4.10
CA ILE A 69 -1.00 16.69 4.52
C ILE A 69 -1.61 17.38 3.31
N ARG A 70 -0.78 17.88 2.39
CA ARG A 70 -1.23 18.49 1.13
C ARG A 70 -1.93 17.50 0.22
N VAL A 71 -1.47 16.25 0.17
CA VAL A 71 -2.20 15.16 -0.50
C VAL A 71 -3.58 14.98 0.12
N LEU A 72 -3.70 14.90 1.44
CA LEU A 72 -4.99 14.73 2.10
C LEU A 72 -5.93 15.92 1.84
N VAL A 73 -5.42 17.15 1.89
CA VAL A 73 -6.19 18.35 1.55
C VAL A 73 -6.70 18.29 0.10
N ALA A 74 -5.85 17.91 -0.85
CA ALA A 74 -6.24 17.76 -2.26
C ALA A 74 -7.27 16.64 -2.46
N LEU A 75 -7.14 15.52 -1.73
CA LEU A 75 -8.16 14.46 -1.75
C LEU A 75 -9.50 14.97 -1.20
N ARG A 76 -9.50 15.72 -0.10
CA ARG A 76 -10.72 16.29 0.50
C ARG A 76 -11.44 17.24 -0.44
N ALA A 77 -10.71 18.01 -1.24
CA ALA A 77 -11.28 18.88 -2.26
C ALA A 77 -12.13 18.11 -3.31
N ARG A 78 -11.91 16.79 -3.46
CA ARG A 78 -12.70 15.91 -4.34
C ARG A 78 -14.01 15.40 -3.70
N ARG A 79 -14.29 15.76 -2.45
CA ARG A 79 -15.55 15.45 -1.73
C ARG A 79 -15.90 13.96 -1.66
N PHE A 80 -14.96 13.12 -1.26
CA PHE A 80 -15.26 11.73 -0.90
C PHE A 80 -15.96 11.63 0.47
N ASP A 81 -16.61 10.50 0.75
CA ASP A 81 -17.20 10.23 2.07
C ASP A 81 -16.09 9.97 3.11
N GLU A 82 -15.65 11.03 3.78
CA GLU A 82 -14.58 10.96 4.77
C GLU A 82 -14.96 10.09 5.96
N ALA A 83 -16.23 10.11 6.38
CA ALA A 83 -16.69 9.28 7.48
C ALA A 83 -16.61 7.79 7.11
N ALA A 84 -16.92 7.41 5.87
CA ALA A 84 -16.75 6.03 5.40
C ALA A 84 -15.27 5.60 5.32
N VAL A 85 -14.37 6.49 4.90
CA VAL A 85 -12.93 6.22 4.91
C VAL A 85 -12.42 6.01 6.34
N ARG A 86 -12.83 6.86 7.29
CA ARG A 86 -12.48 6.72 8.71
C ARG A 86 -12.99 5.41 9.29
N ARG A 87 -14.28 5.07 9.09
CA ARG A 87 -14.82 3.77 9.54
C ARG A 87 -14.04 2.58 8.95
N TRP A 88 -13.65 2.65 7.68
CA TRP A 88 -12.81 1.61 7.09
C TRP A 88 -11.43 1.54 7.74
N SER A 89 -10.79 2.69 7.97
CA SER A 89 -9.51 2.82 8.68
C SER A 89 -9.58 2.20 10.08
N ASP A 90 -10.65 2.47 10.83
CA ASP A 90 -10.88 1.93 12.18
C ASP A 90 -11.02 0.40 12.18
N THR A 91 -11.70 -0.15 11.18
CA THR A 91 -11.83 -1.60 11.02
C THR A 91 -10.60 -2.29 10.43
N PHE A 92 -9.59 -1.53 9.99
CA PHE A 92 -8.43 -2.04 9.24
C PHE A 92 -7.70 -3.17 9.96
N PRO A 93 -7.31 -3.06 11.26
CA PRO A 93 -6.55 -4.10 11.94
C PRO A 93 -7.32 -5.44 11.99
N ARG A 94 -8.63 -5.37 12.20
CA ARG A 94 -9.50 -6.55 12.25
C ARG A 94 -9.73 -7.14 10.85
N ARG A 95 -9.99 -6.28 9.85
CA ARG A 95 -10.34 -6.69 8.49
C ARG A 95 -9.16 -7.34 7.76
N TYR A 96 -7.95 -6.84 7.99
CA TYR A 96 -6.75 -7.30 7.30
C TYR A 96 -5.80 -8.07 8.22
N ALA A 97 -6.25 -8.57 9.37
CA ALA A 97 -5.39 -9.23 10.37
C ALA A 97 -4.47 -10.32 9.81
N LEU A 98 -5.01 -11.17 8.93
CA LEU A 98 -4.23 -12.21 8.24
C LEU A 98 -3.17 -11.62 7.31
N TYR A 99 -3.54 -10.63 6.49
CA TYR A 99 -2.62 -9.95 5.59
C TYR A 99 -1.53 -9.16 6.33
N ILE A 100 -1.90 -8.50 7.42
CA ILE A 100 -0.99 -7.76 8.29
C ILE A 100 0.11 -8.68 8.80
N THR A 101 -0.25 -9.87 9.27
CA THR A 101 0.73 -10.85 9.76
C THR A 101 1.69 -11.28 8.65
N LEU A 102 1.20 -11.48 7.43
CA LEU A 102 2.04 -11.83 6.28
C LEU A 102 2.95 -10.68 5.83
N TRP A 103 2.43 -9.44 5.76
CA TRP A 103 3.24 -8.27 5.41
C TRP A 103 4.28 -7.95 6.46
N ASP A 104 3.92 -7.99 7.75
CA ASP A 104 4.86 -7.73 8.83
C ASP A 104 5.99 -8.78 8.85
N LEU A 105 5.73 -9.99 8.36
CA LEU A 105 6.74 -11.04 8.22
C LEU A 105 7.64 -10.81 7.00
N ASP A 106 7.04 -10.50 5.85
CA ASP A 106 7.75 -10.21 4.58
C ASP A 106 8.64 -8.95 4.70
N GLU A 107 8.10 -7.90 5.30
CA GLU A 107 8.78 -6.62 5.54
C GLU A 107 9.73 -6.66 6.76
N GLY A 108 9.78 -7.77 7.48
CA GLY A 108 10.70 -7.99 8.60
C GLY A 108 10.33 -7.25 9.90
N TYR A 109 9.11 -6.71 10.00
CA TYR A 109 8.58 -6.15 11.26
C TYR A 109 8.36 -7.21 12.35
N THR A 110 8.20 -8.48 11.96
CA THR A 110 8.10 -9.62 12.86
C THR A 110 9.05 -10.74 12.45
N LEU A 111 9.72 -11.36 13.43
CA LEU A 111 10.61 -12.49 13.16
C LEU A 111 9.80 -13.78 12.98
N PRO A 112 10.10 -14.59 11.95
CA PRO A 112 9.44 -15.89 11.79
C PRO A 112 9.74 -16.79 12.98
N LYS A 113 8.71 -17.50 13.47
CA LYS A 113 8.92 -18.60 14.41
C LYS A 113 9.82 -19.65 13.74
N ARG A 114 10.63 -20.37 14.52
CA ARG A 114 11.64 -21.31 13.99
C ARG A 114 11.07 -22.31 12.96
N TRP A 115 9.83 -22.76 13.16
CA TRP A 115 9.14 -23.70 12.26
C TRP A 115 8.60 -23.06 10.96
N GLN A 116 8.41 -21.74 10.92
CA GLN A 116 7.92 -21.02 9.73
C GLN A 116 9.03 -20.73 8.72
N ARG A 117 10.30 -20.69 9.16
CA ARG A 117 11.47 -20.44 8.32
C ARG A 117 11.55 -21.32 7.05
N PRO A 118 11.38 -22.66 7.11
CA PRO A 118 11.40 -23.49 5.91
C PRO A 118 10.23 -23.20 4.96
N LEU A 119 9.03 -22.91 5.49
CA LEU A 119 7.85 -22.57 4.68
C LEU A 119 8.03 -21.23 3.94
N ILE A 120 8.55 -20.21 4.62
CA ILE A 120 8.83 -18.89 4.04
C ILE A 120 9.92 -18.98 2.97
N ALA A 121 10.99 -19.75 3.22
CA ALA A 121 12.03 -19.97 2.23
C ALA A 121 11.50 -20.66 0.96
N CYS A 122 10.52 -21.56 1.10
CA CYS A 122 9.85 -22.20 -0.03
C CYS A 122 8.94 -21.20 -0.77
N PHE A 123 8.18 -20.38 -0.02
CA PHE A 123 7.29 -19.36 -0.59
C PHE A 123 8.04 -18.29 -1.39
N HIS A 124 9.11 -17.70 -0.84
CA HIS A 124 9.91 -16.68 -1.56
C HIS A 124 10.53 -17.20 -2.86
N ARG A 125 10.83 -18.50 -2.94
CA ARG A 125 11.36 -19.13 -4.17
C ARG A 125 10.31 -19.23 -5.28
N VAL A 126 9.03 -19.29 -4.93
CA VAL A 126 7.91 -19.34 -5.89
C VAL A 126 7.36 -17.93 -6.20
N GLU A 127 7.33 -17.05 -5.20
CA GLU A 127 6.76 -15.70 -5.33
C GLU A 127 7.56 -14.80 -6.28
N GLY A 128 8.89 -14.86 -6.24
CA GLY A 128 9.75 -14.03 -7.11
C GLY A 128 9.43 -14.17 -8.61
N PRO A 129 9.45 -15.39 -9.17
CA PRO A 129 9.09 -15.65 -10.57
C PRO A 129 7.63 -15.25 -10.91
N VAL A 130 6.68 -15.58 -10.03
CA VAL A 130 5.25 -15.29 -10.25
C VAL A 130 5.00 -13.78 -10.29
N MET A 131 5.58 -13.03 -9.35
CA MET A 131 5.44 -11.58 -9.29
C MET A 131 6.18 -10.85 -10.40
N GLN A 132 7.25 -11.43 -10.97
CA GLN A 132 7.89 -10.90 -12.19
C GLN A 132 6.99 -11.07 -13.42
N VAL A 133 6.34 -12.21 -13.56
CA VAL A 133 5.36 -12.45 -14.64
C VAL A 133 4.15 -11.52 -14.46
N PHE A 134 3.63 -11.40 -13.25
CA PHE A 134 2.51 -10.52 -12.93
C PHE A 134 2.84 -9.05 -13.24
N ARG A 135 4.07 -8.59 -12.94
CA ARG A 135 4.58 -7.24 -13.30
C ARG A 135 4.72 -7.00 -14.80
N ARG A 136 5.01 -8.03 -15.60
CA ARG A 136 5.07 -7.91 -17.07
C ARG A 136 3.68 -7.83 -17.71
N ILE A 137 2.71 -8.54 -17.12
CA ILE A 137 1.34 -8.61 -17.64
C ILE A 137 0.53 -7.38 -17.23
N LEU A 138 0.66 -6.95 -15.97
CA LEU A 138 0.01 -5.73 -15.48
C LEU A 138 0.88 -4.53 -15.82
N ARG A 139 0.74 -4.02 -17.06
CA ARG A 139 1.09 -2.61 -17.32
C ARG A 139 0.24 -1.75 -16.39
N ALA A 140 0.92 -0.89 -15.64
CA ALA A 140 0.26 0.05 -14.74
C ALA A 140 -0.84 0.80 -15.53
N PRO A 141 -2.08 0.89 -15.00
CA PRO A 141 -3.02 1.87 -15.50
C PRO A 141 -2.50 3.30 -15.26
#